data_AF-A0A1F7UX99-F1
#
_entry.id   AF-A0A1F7UX99-F1
#
_cell.length_a   1.000
_cell.length_b   1.000
_cell.length_c   1.000
_cell.angle_alpha   90.00
_cell.angle_beta   90.00
_cell.angle_gamma   90.00
#
_symmetry.space_group_name_H-M   'P 1'
#
loop_
_entity.id
_entity.type
_entity.pdbx_description
1 polymer ?
#
loop_
_entity_poly.entity_id
_entity_poly.type
_entity_poly.pdbx_seq_one_letter_code
_entity_poly.pdbx_strand_id
1 'polypeptide(L)'
;MTALFGLLLLGAGCTKSAPAYPPMSTTINVENTEVDRSFVHGDAASSWKWHDKAVRIVNETQGRTIDVEQIKGLVVEDPNAKGVFYFATLATDKLETEVFNGIYRFDSSNLNWERLYKQTSPIDDPEAVYLVAGIENGSLLIKKLPYESEILCASLFNESLGAPRSLVRMPLDAPYSKLAPVDVTQDMQYAAKQYATGCNETL
;
A
#
# COMPACT_ATOMS: atom_id res chain seq x y z
N MET A 1 27.11 4.37 83.77
CA MET A 1 26.51 3.08 84.19
C MET A 1 26.87 2.03 83.16
N THR A 2 27.62 1.06 83.63
CA THR A 2 28.15 -0.14 82.96
C THR A 2 27.07 -1.21 82.87
N ALA A 3 27.04 -1.96 81.76
CA ALA A 3 26.91 -3.43 81.67
C ALA A 3 26.55 -3.78 80.21
N LEU A 4 27.37 -4.53 79.45
CA LEU A 4 27.68 -5.97 79.46
C LEU A 4 26.54 -6.89 79.00
N PHE A 5 26.95 -8.04 78.44
CA PHE A 5 26.23 -9.17 77.83
C PHE A 5 26.17 -9.12 76.29
N GLY A 6 26.72 -10.05 75.50
CA GLY A 6 27.33 -11.35 75.81
C GLY A 6 26.60 -12.50 75.10
N LEU A 7 27.37 -13.28 74.34
CA LEU A 7 27.21 -14.72 74.05
C LEU A 7 26.42 -15.22 72.80
N LEU A 8 27.21 -15.90 71.96
CA LEU A 8 27.00 -17.05 71.06
C LEU A 8 25.63 -17.77 71.05
N LEU A 9 25.26 -18.32 69.87
CA LEU A 9 25.29 -19.78 69.64
C LEU A 9 25.06 -20.20 68.18
N LEU A 10 25.75 -21.29 67.84
CA LEU A 10 25.77 -22.04 66.59
C LEU A 10 24.47 -22.83 66.36
N GLY A 11 24.10 -23.01 65.09
CA GLY A 11 23.17 -24.04 64.63
C GLY A 11 23.75 -24.78 63.43
N ALA A 12 24.22 -26.00 63.66
CA ALA A 12 24.63 -26.97 62.65
C ALA A 12 23.42 -27.74 62.09
N GLY A 13 23.48 -28.16 60.82
CA GLY A 13 22.41 -28.96 60.20
C GLY A 13 22.79 -29.57 58.84
N CYS A 14 23.56 -30.65 58.91
CA CYS A 14 23.82 -31.77 57.99
C CYS A 14 23.27 -31.79 56.54
N THR A 15 24.23 -31.83 55.60
CA THR A 15 24.40 -32.77 54.47
C THR A 15 23.17 -33.43 53.83
N LYS A 16 22.98 -33.19 52.52
CA LYS A 16 22.60 -34.24 51.57
C LYS A 16 23.23 -33.96 50.19
N SER A 17 23.81 -35.02 49.66
CA SER A 17 24.63 -35.11 48.45
C SER A 17 23.99 -34.48 47.20
N ALA A 18 24.83 -33.83 46.38
CA ALA A 18 24.53 -33.52 44.99
C ALA A 18 24.26 -34.81 44.18
N PRO A 19 23.48 -34.72 43.09
CA PRO A 19 24.13 -35.04 41.81
C PRO A 19 23.64 -34.24 40.57
N ALA A 20 24.57 -34.15 39.61
CA ALA A 20 24.42 -34.09 38.14
C ALA A 20 23.80 -32.84 37.44
N TYR A 21 24.66 -32.16 36.66
CA TYR A 21 24.32 -31.46 35.39
C TYR A 21 24.39 -32.47 34.21
N PRO A 22 23.92 -32.20 32.95
CA PRO A 22 23.27 -31.04 32.30
C PRO A 22 22.05 -31.51 31.42
N PRO A 23 21.62 -30.94 30.25
CA PRO A 23 21.73 -29.61 29.62
C PRO A 23 20.36 -29.03 29.12
N MET A 24 20.43 -27.87 28.45
CA MET A 24 19.49 -27.31 27.46
C MET A 24 18.13 -26.75 27.91
N SER A 25 17.98 -25.43 27.78
CA SER A 25 16.98 -24.71 26.95
C SER A 25 16.96 -23.25 27.42
N THR A 26 16.95 -22.22 26.58
CA THR A 26 16.35 -22.14 25.25
C THR A 26 17.16 -21.12 24.46
N THR A 27 17.74 -21.52 23.34
CA THR A 27 18.05 -20.56 22.28
C THR A 27 16.72 -19.97 21.88
N ILE A 28 16.49 -18.68 22.17
CA ILE A 28 15.37 -17.95 21.58
C ILE A 28 15.68 -17.94 20.08
N ASN A 29 15.07 -18.88 19.34
CA ASN A 29 14.84 -18.67 17.93
C ASN A 29 13.98 -17.43 17.87
N VAL A 30 14.62 -16.29 17.61
CA VAL A 30 13.97 -15.22 16.88
C VAL A 30 13.60 -15.88 15.57
N GLU A 31 12.41 -16.49 15.51
CA GLU A 31 11.69 -16.59 14.26
C GLU A 31 11.73 -15.17 13.71
N ASN A 32 12.60 -14.96 12.73
CA ASN A 32 12.30 -14.03 11.67
C ASN A 32 10.94 -14.48 11.17
N THR A 33 9.88 -13.94 11.77
CA THR A 33 8.65 -13.74 11.07
C THR A 33 9.06 -12.78 9.97
N GLU A 34 9.56 -13.32 8.86
CA GLU A 34 9.43 -12.69 7.57
C GLU A 34 7.94 -12.37 7.50
N VAL A 35 7.62 -11.13 7.82
CA VAL A 35 6.33 -10.57 7.45
C VAL A 35 6.31 -10.77 5.95
N ASP A 36 5.52 -11.73 5.49
CA ASP A 36 5.33 -12.02 4.08
C ASP A 36 4.68 -10.79 3.45
N ARG A 37 5.51 -9.80 3.12
CA ARG A 37 5.13 -8.57 2.46
C ARG A 37 5.06 -8.87 0.98
N SER A 38 4.05 -9.64 0.58
CA SER A 38 3.75 -9.83 -0.82
C SER A 38 3.25 -8.49 -1.38
N PHE A 39 4.12 -7.85 -2.14
CA PHE A 39 3.83 -6.63 -2.89
C PHE A 39 3.53 -7.02 -4.34
N VAL A 40 2.37 -6.59 -4.84
CA VAL A 40 1.91 -6.89 -6.21
C VAL A 40 1.91 -5.63 -7.04
N HIS A 41 2.52 -5.69 -8.22
CA HIS A 41 2.50 -4.62 -9.21
C HIS A 41 1.39 -4.85 -10.25
N GLY A 42 0.96 -3.76 -10.89
CA GLY A 42 -0.03 -3.79 -11.96
C GLY A 42 0.58 -3.83 -13.36
N ASP A 43 -0.30 -3.93 -14.35
CA ASP A 43 -0.03 -3.76 -15.77
C ASP A 43 -0.34 -2.32 -16.21
N ALA A 44 0.25 -1.87 -17.32
CA ALA A 44 -0.06 -0.55 -17.88
C ALA A 44 -1.53 -0.51 -18.34
N ALA A 45 -2.25 0.56 -17.98
CA ALA A 45 -3.68 0.68 -18.28
C ALA A 45 -4.00 0.57 -19.78
N SER A 46 -3.13 1.08 -20.66
CA SER A 46 -3.27 1.03 -22.12
C SER A 46 -3.26 -0.39 -22.69
N SER A 47 -2.57 -1.32 -22.01
CA SER A 47 -2.46 -2.73 -22.42
C SER A 47 -3.52 -3.64 -21.80
N TRP A 48 -4.31 -3.11 -20.85
CA TRP A 48 -5.28 -3.90 -20.11
C TRP A 48 -6.48 -4.25 -20.98
N LYS A 49 -6.74 -5.55 -21.18
CA LYS A 49 -7.80 -6.06 -22.07
C LYS A 49 -9.22 -5.53 -21.79
N TRP A 50 -9.48 -5.00 -20.60
CA TRP A 50 -10.78 -4.45 -20.20
C TRP A 50 -10.82 -2.92 -20.21
N HIS A 51 -9.75 -2.24 -20.64
CA HIS A 51 -9.60 -0.78 -20.60
C HIS A 51 -10.82 -0.04 -21.13
N ASP A 52 -11.13 -0.19 -22.42
CA ASP A 52 -12.24 0.50 -23.09
C ASP A 52 -13.58 0.24 -22.39
N LYS A 53 -13.76 -0.99 -21.90
CA LYS A 53 -14.99 -1.41 -21.25
C LYS A 53 -15.14 -0.77 -19.88
N ALA A 54 -14.07 -0.74 -19.09
CA ALA A 54 -14.06 -0.11 -17.79
C ALA A 54 -14.25 1.41 -17.89
N VAL A 55 -13.52 2.09 -18.78
CA VAL A 55 -13.68 3.52 -19.07
C VAL A 55 -15.13 3.83 -19.44
N ARG A 56 -15.70 3.07 -20.38
CA ARG A 56 -17.08 3.26 -20.81
C ARG A 56 -18.07 3.12 -19.66
N ILE A 57 -17.98 2.03 -18.90
CA ILE A 57 -18.90 1.75 -17.80
C ILE A 57 -18.82 2.85 -16.72
N VAL A 58 -17.61 3.29 -16.34
CA VAL A 58 -17.41 4.35 -15.35
C VAL A 58 -18.06 5.67 -15.79
N ASN A 59 -17.98 6.01 -17.08
CA ASN A 59 -18.56 7.23 -17.63
C ASN A 59 -20.09 7.14 -17.77
N GLU A 60 -20.61 6.06 -18.38
CA GLU A 60 -22.04 5.89 -18.64
C GLU A 60 -22.86 5.90 -17.34
N THR A 61 -22.37 5.21 -16.31
CA THR A 61 -23.05 5.14 -15.00
C THR A 61 -23.05 6.47 -14.24
N GLN A 62 -22.18 7.40 -14.60
CA GLN A 62 -22.15 8.77 -14.07
C GLN A 62 -22.92 9.76 -14.96
N GLY A 63 -23.63 9.28 -15.98
CA GLY A 63 -24.37 10.12 -16.94
C GLY A 63 -23.44 10.99 -17.81
N ARG A 64 -22.16 10.63 -17.91
CA ARG A 64 -21.16 11.34 -18.72
C ARG A 64 -21.11 10.72 -20.12
N THR A 65 -20.72 11.52 -21.10
CA THR A 65 -20.36 11.01 -22.42
C THR A 65 -19.13 10.10 -22.30
N ILE A 66 -18.93 9.24 -23.29
CA ILE A 66 -17.72 8.42 -23.39
C ILE A 66 -16.50 9.37 -23.39
N ASP A 67 -15.44 8.97 -22.68
CA ASP A 67 -14.12 9.59 -22.59
C ASP A 67 -13.87 10.76 -21.63
N VAL A 68 -14.80 11.13 -20.74
CA VAL A 68 -14.54 12.21 -19.76
C VAL A 68 -13.61 11.75 -18.63
N GLU A 69 -13.86 10.56 -18.08
CA GLU A 69 -13.06 9.96 -17.02
C GLU A 69 -12.18 8.84 -17.57
N GLN A 70 -10.86 9.04 -17.49
CA GLN A 70 -9.86 8.15 -18.09
C GLN A 70 -9.10 7.40 -17.00
N ILE A 71 -8.80 6.12 -17.23
CA ILE A 71 -7.91 5.35 -16.36
C ILE A 71 -6.49 5.89 -16.49
N LYS A 72 -5.80 6.08 -15.36
CA LYS A 72 -4.43 6.59 -15.31
C LYS A 72 -3.50 5.57 -14.67
N GLY A 73 -2.28 5.46 -15.20
CA GLY A 73 -1.23 4.67 -14.58
C GLY A 73 -1.44 3.17 -14.75
N LEU A 74 -1.33 2.44 -13.64
CA LEU A 74 -1.45 0.98 -13.61
C LEU A 74 -2.87 0.51 -13.30
N VAL A 75 -3.14 -0.70 -13.75
CA VAL A 75 -4.24 -1.54 -13.29
C VAL A 75 -3.65 -2.71 -12.51
N VAL A 76 -4.05 -2.86 -11.25
CA VAL A 76 -3.50 -3.87 -10.34
C VAL A 76 -4.54 -4.96 -10.09
N GLU A 77 -4.22 -6.22 -10.36
CA GLU A 77 -5.08 -7.36 -10.03
C GLU A 77 -4.94 -7.74 -8.54
N ASP A 78 -6.05 -8.08 -7.89
CA ASP A 78 -6.05 -8.61 -6.53
C ASP A 78 -5.39 -10.01 -6.49
N PRO A 79 -4.29 -10.20 -5.73
CA PRO A 79 -3.66 -11.52 -5.63
C PRO A 79 -4.59 -12.58 -5.00
N ASN A 80 -5.56 -12.17 -4.20
CA ASN A 80 -6.47 -13.05 -3.49
C ASN A 80 -7.82 -13.23 -4.19
N ALA A 81 -8.12 -12.42 -5.22
CA ALA A 81 -9.38 -12.45 -5.93
C ALA A 81 -9.17 -12.28 -7.44
N LYS A 82 -8.86 -13.40 -8.11
CA LYS A 82 -8.63 -13.42 -9.55
C LYS A 82 -9.77 -12.77 -10.33
N GLY A 83 -9.42 -11.89 -11.27
CA GLY A 83 -10.38 -11.13 -12.07
C GLY A 83 -10.95 -9.89 -11.37
N VAL A 84 -10.48 -9.54 -10.17
CA VAL A 84 -10.74 -8.26 -9.50
C VAL A 84 -9.55 -7.35 -9.72
N PHE A 85 -9.82 -6.14 -10.19
CA PHE A 85 -8.81 -5.16 -10.56
C PHE A 85 -9.04 -3.83 -9.85
N TYR A 86 -7.95 -3.12 -9.59
CA TYR A 86 -7.96 -1.79 -9.00
C TYR A 86 -7.22 -0.81 -9.89
N PHE A 87 -7.77 0.38 -10.07
CA PHE A 87 -7.15 1.43 -10.88
C PHE A 87 -7.62 2.82 -10.43
N ALA A 88 -6.84 3.82 -10.80
CA ALA A 88 -7.19 5.21 -10.59
C ALA A 88 -7.69 5.83 -11.90
N THR A 89 -8.52 6.86 -11.78
CA THR A 89 -9.02 7.64 -12.90
C THR A 89 -8.81 9.12 -12.65
N LEU A 90 -8.80 9.87 -13.75
CA LEU A 90 -8.80 11.32 -13.76
C LEU A 90 -9.87 11.83 -14.72
N ALA A 91 -10.61 12.85 -14.30
CA ALA A 91 -11.58 13.54 -15.13
C ALA A 91 -11.57 15.04 -14.84
N THR A 92 -11.90 15.85 -15.84
CA THR A 92 -12.33 17.24 -15.64
C THR A 92 -13.85 17.33 -15.78
N ASP A 93 -14.50 18.29 -15.12
CA ASP A 93 -15.88 18.61 -15.42
C ASP A 93 -16.02 19.28 -16.80
N LYS A 94 -17.25 19.38 -17.30
CA LYS A 94 -17.53 19.96 -18.62
C LYS A 94 -17.17 21.45 -18.74
N LEU A 95 -17.14 22.15 -17.62
CA LEU A 95 -16.81 23.57 -17.58
C LEU A 95 -15.32 23.80 -17.31
N GLU A 96 -14.55 22.72 -17.15
CA GLU A 96 -13.13 22.77 -16.81
C GLU A 96 -12.87 23.67 -15.60
N THR A 97 -13.67 23.49 -14.55
CA THR A 97 -13.57 24.17 -13.26
C THR A 97 -13.13 23.25 -12.13
N GLU A 98 -13.33 21.94 -12.29
CA GLU A 98 -13.02 20.93 -11.28
C GLU A 98 -12.28 19.74 -11.89
N VAL A 99 -11.29 19.25 -11.16
CA VAL A 99 -10.60 17.98 -11.40
C VAL A 99 -11.14 16.95 -10.43
N PHE A 100 -11.47 15.76 -10.95
CA PHE A 100 -11.89 14.60 -10.19
C PHE A 100 -10.83 13.51 -10.28
N ASN A 101 -10.44 13.01 -9.12
CA ASN A 101 -9.67 11.77 -8.97
C ASN A 101 -10.58 10.69 -8.38
N GLY A 102 -10.59 9.51 -8.99
CA GLY A 102 -11.31 8.36 -8.45
C GLY A 102 -10.41 7.14 -8.34
N ILE A 103 -10.68 6.29 -7.35
CA ILE A 103 -10.07 4.95 -7.24
C ILE A 103 -11.21 3.94 -7.28
N TYR A 104 -11.06 2.95 -8.15
CA TYR A 104 -12.11 2.00 -8.48
C TYR A 104 -11.66 0.58 -8.26
N ARG A 105 -12.63 -0.27 -7.90
CA ARG A 105 -12.56 -1.72 -7.98
C ARG A 105 -13.41 -2.17 -9.17
N PHE A 106 -12.91 -3.08 -9.99
CA PHE A 106 -13.62 -3.66 -11.13
C PHE A 106 -13.59 -5.19 -11.04
N ASP A 107 -14.76 -5.81 -11.11
CA ASP A 107 -14.94 -7.25 -11.12
C ASP A 107 -15.26 -7.70 -12.55
N SER A 108 -14.29 -8.36 -13.18
CA SER A 108 -14.42 -8.80 -14.57
C SER A 108 -15.42 -9.94 -14.78
N SER A 109 -15.81 -10.66 -13.72
CA SER A 109 -16.73 -11.79 -13.82
C SER A 109 -18.17 -11.36 -14.10
N ASN A 110 -18.57 -10.22 -13.54
CA ASN A 110 -19.91 -9.65 -13.64
C ASN A 110 -19.91 -8.25 -14.28
N LEU A 111 -18.74 -7.71 -14.63
CA LEU A 111 -18.54 -6.37 -15.18
C LEU A 111 -19.04 -5.26 -14.26
N ASN A 112 -19.11 -5.53 -12.96
CA ASN A 112 -19.45 -4.53 -11.97
C ASN A 112 -18.21 -3.76 -11.55
N TRP A 113 -18.46 -2.54 -11.09
CA TRP A 113 -17.44 -1.69 -10.52
C TRP A 113 -17.96 -1.03 -9.26
N GLU A 114 -17.03 -0.58 -8.44
CA GLU A 114 -17.27 0.16 -7.22
C GLU A 114 -16.26 1.29 -7.14
N ARG A 115 -16.73 2.51 -6.86
CA ARG A 115 -15.83 3.62 -6.53
C ARG A 115 -15.49 3.55 -5.05
N LEU A 116 -14.24 3.23 -4.76
CA LEU A 116 -13.71 3.12 -3.41
C LEU A 116 -13.40 4.49 -2.80
N TYR A 117 -12.92 5.40 -3.63
CA TYR A 117 -12.47 6.71 -3.20
C TYR A 117 -12.76 7.76 -4.28
N LYS A 118 -13.06 8.99 -3.86
CA LYS A 118 -13.22 10.15 -4.73
C LYS A 118 -12.64 11.38 -4.06
N GLN A 119 -11.92 12.18 -4.84
CA GLN A 119 -11.52 13.53 -4.49
C GLN A 119 -11.84 14.49 -5.63
N THR A 120 -12.32 15.68 -5.27
CA THR A 120 -12.54 16.79 -6.20
C THR A 120 -11.67 17.95 -5.75
N SER A 121 -11.01 18.63 -6.69
CA SER A 121 -10.28 19.88 -6.46
C SER A 121 -10.63 20.91 -7.54
N PRO A 122 -10.55 22.21 -7.25
CA PRO A 122 -10.61 23.25 -8.27
C PRO A 122 -9.53 23.03 -9.35
N ILE A 123 -9.80 23.42 -10.60
CA ILE A 123 -8.82 23.27 -11.70
C ILE A 123 -7.65 24.26 -11.59
N ASP A 124 -7.87 25.41 -10.94
CA ASP A 124 -6.89 26.47 -10.75
C ASP A 124 -5.96 26.20 -9.57
N ASP A 125 -6.31 25.23 -8.73
CA ASP A 125 -5.48 24.69 -7.65
C ASP A 125 -5.69 23.16 -7.52
N PRO A 126 -5.27 22.36 -8.51
CA PRO A 126 -5.50 20.93 -8.49
C PRO A 126 -4.53 20.27 -7.52
N GLU A 127 -5.06 19.58 -6.50
CA GLU A 127 -4.24 19.09 -5.39
C GLU A 127 -3.22 18.02 -5.84
N ALA A 128 -3.68 17.00 -6.56
CA ALA A 128 -2.85 15.89 -7.03
C ALA A 128 -3.55 15.03 -8.09
N VAL A 129 -2.77 14.20 -8.77
CA VAL A 129 -3.22 13.01 -9.50
C VAL A 129 -2.90 11.77 -8.68
N TYR A 130 -3.85 10.84 -8.63
CA TYR A 130 -3.68 9.56 -7.95
C TYR A 130 -3.45 8.41 -8.94
N LEU A 131 -2.55 7.51 -8.58
CA LEU A 131 -2.23 6.30 -9.33
C LEU A 131 -2.24 5.11 -8.37
N VAL A 132 -2.88 4.01 -8.76
CA VAL A 132 -2.73 2.75 -8.02
C VAL A 132 -1.37 2.17 -8.40
N ALA A 133 -0.48 2.06 -7.42
CA ALA A 133 0.90 1.60 -7.63
C ALA A 133 1.04 0.10 -7.34
N GLY A 134 0.22 -0.44 -6.43
CA GLY A 134 0.22 -1.86 -6.12
C GLY A 134 -0.68 -2.22 -4.93
N ILE A 135 -0.58 -3.45 -4.47
CA ILE A 135 -1.28 -3.98 -3.29
C ILE A 135 -0.26 -4.51 -2.30
N GLU A 136 -0.46 -4.21 -1.02
CA GLU A 136 0.34 -4.73 0.09
C GLU A 136 -0.56 -4.92 1.31
N ASN A 137 -0.55 -6.12 1.90
CA ASN A 137 -1.20 -6.41 3.19
C ASN A 137 -2.67 -5.93 3.27
N GLY A 138 -3.48 -6.26 2.26
CA GLY A 138 -4.91 -5.89 2.23
C GLY A 138 -5.17 -4.39 2.03
N SER A 139 -4.17 -3.64 1.56
CA SER A 139 -4.31 -2.21 1.24
C SER A 139 -3.80 -1.91 -0.16
N LEU A 140 -4.42 -0.92 -0.82
CA LEU A 140 -3.85 -0.32 -2.01
C LEU A 140 -2.71 0.63 -1.63
N LEU A 141 -1.63 0.57 -2.39
CA LEU A 141 -0.60 1.61 -2.41
C LEU A 141 -0.96 2.61 -3.50
N ILE A 142 -1.15 3.86 -3.11
CA ILE A 142 -1.56 4.96 -4.00
C ILE A 142 -0.42 5.97 -4.08
N LYS A 143 0.06 6.22 -5.29
CA LYS A 143 1.03 7.28 -5.55
C LYS A 143 0.27 8.58 -5.84
N LYS A 144 0.66 9.64 -5.12
CA LYS A 144 0.21 11.01 -5.31
C LYS A 144 1.26 11.79 -6.10
N LEU A 145 0.88 12.36 -7.23
CA LEU A 145 1.74 13.21 -8.04
C LEU A 145 1.12 14.60 -8.19
N PRO A 146 1.93 15.66 -8.37
CA PRO A 146 1.41 16.94 -8.86
C PRO A 146 0.58 16.78 -10.14
N TYR A 147 -0.47 17.56 -10.31
CA TYR A 147 -1.45 17.38 -11.40
C TYR A 147 -0.83 17.36 -12.81
N GLU A 148 0.14 18.24 -13.06
CA GLU A 148 0.83 18.35 -14.36
C GLU A 148 2.02 17.40 -14.52
N SER A 149 2.17 16.41 -13.62
CA SER A 149 3.30 15.48 -13.70
C SER A 149 3.14 14.55 -14.89
N GLU A 150 4.22 14.40 -15.64
CA GLU A 150 4.33 13.30 -16.59
C GLU A 150 4.33 11.97 -15.82
N ILE A 151 3.39 11.08 -16.17
CA ILE A 151 3.27 9.79 -15.53
C ILE A 151 4.22 8.82 -16.24
N LEU A 152 5.35 8.54 -15.60
CA LEU A 152 6.33 7.57 -16.08
C LEU A 152 6.21 6.30 -15.23
N CYS A 153 6.30 5.14 -15.85
CA CYS A 153 6.40 3.87 -15.11
C CYS A 153 7.52 3.89 -14.05
N ALA A 154 8.65 4.53 -14.37
CA ALA A 154 9.77 4.70 -13.45
C ALA A 154 9.49 5.64 -12.25
N SER A 155 8.45 6.48 -12.32
CA SER A 155 8.15 7.48 -11.28
C SER A 155 7.15 6.99 -10.22
N LEU A 156 6.49 5.85 -10.43
CA LEU A 156 5.49 5.28 -9.51
C LEU A 156 5.99 5.08 -8.09
N PHE A 157 7.26 4.70 -7.91
CA PHE A 157 7.88 4.49 -6.59
C PHE A 157 9.13 5.34 -6.36
N ASN A 158 9.43 6.26 -7.28
CA ASN A 158 10.55 7.17 -7.09
C ASN A 158 10.14 8.29 -6.14
N GLU A 159 10.76 8.36 -4.96
CA GLU A 159 10.56 9.45 -4.01
C GLU A 159 11.17 10.78 -4.48
N SER A 160 12.13 10.76 -5.41
CA SER A 160 12.74 11.97 -5.95
C SER A 160 11.85 12.72 -6.94
N LEU A 161 10.76 12.08 -7.39
CA LEU A 161 9.74 12.64 -8.29
C LEU A 161 8.44 12.76 -7.50
N GLY A 162 8.32 13.83 -6.70
CA GLY A 162 7.13 14.16 -5.93
C GLY A 162 7.43 14.83 -4.59
N ALA A 163 6.38 15.12 -3.83
CA ALA A 163 6.50 15.57 -2.45
C ALA A 163 6.99 14.41 -1.54
N PRO A 164 7.64 14.72 -0.39
CA PRO A 164 7.91 13.72 0.65
C PRO A 164 6.62 12.98 1.01
N ARG A 165 6.66 11.63 1.10
CA ARG A 165 5.49 10.78 1.39
C ARG A 165 4.39 10.81 0.32
N SER A 166 4.78 10.88 -0.94
CA SER A 166 3.87 10.76 -2.08
C SER A 166 3.22 9.38 -2.21
N LEU A 167 3.77 8.34 -1.57
CA LEU A 167 3.11 7.04 -1.47
C LEU A 167 2.24 6.98 -0.21
N VAL A 168 0.98 6.62 -0.39
CA VAL A 168 0.02 6.45 0.71
C VAL A 168 -0.67 5.10 0.65
N ARG A 169 -1.20 4.65 1.78
CA ARG A 169 -1.94 3.41 1.95
C ARG A 169 -3.43 3.71 2.07
N MET A 170 -4.23 2.94 1.34
CA MET A 170 -5.69 2.90 1.44
C MET A 170 -6.13 1.47 1.80
N PRO A 171 -6.63 1.22 3.03
CA PRO A 171 -7.15 -0.08 3.42
C PRO A 171 -8.34 -0.50 2.54
N LEU A 172 -8.36 -1.76 2.06
CA LEU A 172 -9.45 -2.27 1.22
C LEU A 172 -10.73 -2.58 2.01
N ASP A 173 -10.60 -2.88 3.31
CA ASP A 173 -11.70 -3.10 4.23
C ASP A 173 -12.36 -1.79 4.72
N ALA A 174 -11.64 -0.67 4.62
CA ALA A 174 -12.10 0.66 4.99
C ALA A 174 -11.56 1.74 4.02
N PRO A 175 -12.00 1.75 2.75
CA PRO A 175 -11.44 2.63 1.70
C PRO A 175 -11.70 4.12 1.92
N TYR A 176 -12.69 4.46 2.76
CA TYR A 176 -12.99 5.84 3.18
C TYR A 176 -12.21 6.29 4.42
N SER A 177 -11.33 5.45 4.95
CA SER A 177 -10.44 5.84 6.05
C SER A 177 -9.38 6.83 5.57
N LYS A 178 -8.73 7.52 6.53
CA LYS A 178 -7.70 8.50 6.20
C LYS A 178 -6.51 7.81 5.54
N LEU A 179 -6.15 8.27 4.33
CA LEU A 179 -4.95 7.83 3.62
C LEU A 179 -3.71 8.08 4.51
N ALA A 180 -2.93 7.03 4.74
CA ALA A 180 -1.74 7.08 5.60
C ALA A 180 -0.46 7.04 4.76
N PRO A 181 0.56 7.84 5.07
CA PRO A 181 1.83 7.78 4.34
C PRO A 181 2.50 6.40 4.51
N VAL A 182 3.22 5.98 3.48
CA VAL A 182 3.98 4.72 3.45
C VAL A 182 5.44 5.04 3.23
N ASP A 183 6.31 4.46 4.06
CA ASP A 183 7.75 4.47 3.84
C ASP A 183 8.09 3.47 2.73
N VAL A 184 8.77 3.93 1.68
CA VAL A 184 9.14 3.06 0.55
C VAL A 184 10.21 2.08 0.99
N THR A 185 9.91 0.78 0.92
CA THR A 185 10.83 -0.29 1.29
C THR A 185 11.81 -0.62 0.16
N GLN A 186 12.91 -1.33 0.49
CA GLN A 186 13.84 -1.82 -0.54
C GLN A 186 13.16 -2.74 -1.56
N ASP A 187 12.21 -3.58 -1.11
CA ASP A 187 11.47 -4.49 -1.99
C ASP A 187 10.60 -3.72 -3.00
N MET A 188 9.93 -2.65 -2.55
CA MET A 188 9.18 -1.76 -3.43
C MET A 188 10.10 -1.07 -4.45
N GLN A 189 11.28 -0.60 -4.03
CA GLN A 189 12.26 0.00 -4.95
C GLN A 189 12.80 -1.02 -5.96
N TYR A 190 13.04 -2.26 -5.53
CA TYR A 190 13.48 -3.33 -6.42
C TYR A 190 12.41 -3.70 -7.44
N ALA A 191 11.16 -3.91 -6.99
CA ALA A 191 10.03 -4.19 -7.86
C ALA A 191 9.78 -3.06 -8.87
N ALA A 192 9.87 -1.81 -8.42
CA ALA A 192 9.76 -0.64 -9.28
C ALA A 192 10.82 -0.59 -10.38
N LYS A 193 12.08 -0.94 -10.06
CA LYS A 193 13.14 -1.02 -11.05
C LYS A 193 12.86 -2.08 -12.10
N GLN A 194 12.42 -3.28 -11.68
CA GLN A 194 12.07 -4.37 -12.60
C GLN A 194 10.96 -3.94 -13.56
N TYR A 195 9.92 -3.28 -13.03
CA TYR A 195 8.81 -2.76 -13.81
C TYR A 195 9.24 -1.64 -14.77
N ALA A 196 10.06 -0.69 -14.31
CA ALA A 196 10.58 0.40 -15.15
C ALA A 196 11.40 -0.11 -16.34
N THR A 197 12.14 -1.21 -16.20
CA THR A 197 12.83 -1.86 -17.33
C THR A 197 11.89 -2.51 -18.33
N GLY A 198 10.67 -2.90 -17.92
CA GLY A 198 9.65 -3.51 -18.77
C GLY A 198 8.69 -2.52 -19.42
N CYS A 199 8.63 -1.29 -18.92
CA CYS A 199 7.74 -0.25 -19.40
C CYS A 199 8.56 0.93 -19.97
N ASN A 200 8.71 0.97 -21.30
CA ASN A 200 9.39 2.04 -22.04
C ASN A 200 8.48 3.22 -22.40
N GLU A 201 7.28 3.30 -21.82
CA GLU A 201 6.24 4.22 -22.24
C GLU A 201 5.81 5.16 -21.10
N THR A 202 5.26 6.31 -21.50
CA THR A 202 4.46 7.18 -20.64
C THR A 202 3.11 6.50 -20.36
N LEU A 203 2.66 6.48 -19.10
CA LEU A 203 1.38 5.89 -18.68
C LEU A 203 0.20 6.86 -18.80
#